data_AF-V7B4A9-F1
#
_entry.id   AF-V7B4A9-F1
#
_cell.length_a   1.000
_cell.length_b   1.000
_cell.length_c   1.000
_cell.angle_alpha   90.00
_cell.angle_beta   90.00
_cell.angle_gamma   90.00
#
_symmetry.space_group_name_H-M   'P 1'
#
loop_
_entity.id
_entity.type
_entity.pdbx_description
1 polymer ?
#
loop_
_entity_poly.entity_id
_entity_poly.type
_entity_poly.pdbx_seq_one_letter_code
_entity_poly.pdbx_strand_id
1 'polypeptide(L)'
;VGEVGELSEIFQWKGEVPKGLPDWKEEEKVHLGEELSDVLLYLVRLSDICGVDLGKAALRKVQLNAVKYPAKLCKEVVSVSSNPEENPSSNNGTAPDAD
;
A
#
# COMPACT_ATOMS: atom_id res chain seq x y z
N VAL A 1 10.18 -20.28 -10.79
CA VAL A 1 9.89 -18.94 -10.23
C VAL A 1 9.05 -18.17 -11.25
N GLY A 2 7.94 -18.78 -11.72
CA GLY A 2 7.12 -18.22 -12.80
C GLY A 2 6.17 -17.16 -12.28
N GLU A 3 5.28 -17.56 -11.37
CA GLU A 3 4.22 -16.69 -10.81
C GLU A 3 4.72 -15.37 -10.21
N VAL A 4 5.89 -15.37 -9.54
CA VAL A 4 6.46 -14.12 -8.99
C VAL A 4 6.91 -13.17 -10.11
N GLY A 5 7.35 -13.73 -11.24
CA GLY A 5 7.66 -12.99 -12.45
C GLY A 5 6.40 -12.39 -13.07
N GLU A 6 5.36 -13.20 -13.28
CA GLU A 6 4.07 -12.77 -13.82
C GLU A 6 3.42 -11.69 -12.93
N LEU A 7 3.42 -11.88 -11.61
CA LEU A 7 3.02 -10.85 -10.64
C LEU A 7 3.84 -9.55 -10.79
N SER A 8 5.15 -9.64 -11.03
CA SER A 8 6.02 -8.46 -11.21
C SER A 8 5.72 -7.73 -12.52
N GLU A 9 5.36 -8.46 -13.57
CA GLU A 9 5.01 -7.90 -14.88
C GLU A 9 3.79 -6.97 -14.82
N ILE A 10 2.85 -7.22 -13.90
CA ILE A 10 1.68 -6.36 -13.66
C ILE A 10 2.12 -4.93 -13.25
N PHE A 11 3.21 -4.83 -12.47
CA PHE A 11 3.67 -3.55 -11.91
C PHE A 11 4.78 -2.89 -12.71
N GLN A 12 5.44 -3.59 -13.64
CA GLN A 12 6.70 -3.15 -14.27
C GLN A 12 6.63 -1.75 -14.93
N TRP A 13 5.46 -1.35 -15.41
CA TRP A 13 5.22 -0.04 -16.06
C TRP A 13 4.25 0.86 -15.28
N LYS A 14 3.83 0.43 -14.09
CA LYS A 14 3.03 1.27 -13.18
C LYS A 14 4.04 2.07 -12.35
N GLY A 15 3.88 3.40 -12.30
CA GLY A 15 4.69 4.26 -11.46
C GLY A 15 4.40 4.04 -9.98
N GLU A 16 4.24 5.13 -9.21
CA GLU A 16 3.73 4.97 -7.85
C GLU A 16 2.31 4.44 -7.87
N VAL A 17 2.08 3.29 -7.21
CA VAL A 17 0.78 2.65 -7.12
C VAL A 17 0.17 2.97 -5.75
N PRO A 18 -0.92 3.78 -5.69
CA PRO A 18 -1.55 4.11 -4.43
C PRO A 18 -2.25 2.89 -3.81
N LYS A 19 -2.32 2.89 -2.48
CA LYS A 19 -3.02 1.85 -1.72
C LYS A 19 -4.48 1.78 -2.17
N GLY A 20 -4.98 0.57 -2.36
CA GLY A 20 -6.38 0.33 -2.74
C GLY A 20 -6.65 0.41 -4.25
N LEU A 21 -5.64 0.74 -5.06
CA LEU A 21 -5.69 0.67 -6.52
C LEU A 21 -6.92 1.43 -7.11
N PRO A 22 -7.17 2.70 -6.73
CA PRO A 22 -8.33 3.47 -7.19
C PRO A 22 -8.43 3.60 -8.71
N ASP A 23 -7.30 3.74 -9.40
CA ASP A 23 -7.24 3.95 -10.86
C ASP A 23 -7.19 2.65 -11.67
N TRP A 24 -7.32 1.50 -11.01
CA TRP A 24 -7.27 0.20 -11.67
C TRP A 24 -8.68 -0.25 -12.04
N LYS A 25 -8.80 -0.81 -13.23
CA LYS A 25 -10.02 -1.47 -13.68
C LYS A 25 -10.24 -2.76 -12.89
N GLU A 26 -11.48 -3.22 -12.85
CA GLU A 26 -11.83 -4.43 -12.10
C GLU A 26 -11.10 -5.66 -12.65
N GLU A 27 -10.95 -5.74 -13.97
CA GLU A 27 -10.23 -6.86 -14.61
C GLU A 27 -8.75 -6.87 -14.23
N GLU A 28 -8.11 -5.71 -14.05
CA GLU A 28 -6.72 -5.62 -13.59
C GLU A 28 -6.59 -6.08 -12.13
N LYS A 29 -7.59 -5.81 -11.28
CA LYS A 29 -7.62 -6.26 -9.88
C LYS A 29 -7.87 -7.75 -9.77
N VAL A 30 -8.73 -8.30 -10.62
CA VAL A 30 -8.96 -9.74 -10.72
C VAL A 30 -7.67 -10.44 -11.12
N HIS A 31 -7.03 -9.99 -12.19
CA HIS A 31 -5.76 -10.57 -12.65
C HIS A 31 -4.66 -10.48 -11.60
N LEU A 32 -4.51 -9.34 -10.92
CA LEU A 32 -3.61 -9.22 -9.76
C LEU A 32 -3.93 -10.24 -8.66
N GLY A 33 -5.20 -10.48 -8.39
CA GLY A 33 -5.66 -11.47 -7.42
C GLY A 33 -5.31 -12.91 -7.83
N GLU A 34 -5.36 -13.23 -9.12
CA GLU A 34 -4.96 -14.53 -9.68
C GLU A 34 -3.46 -14.76 -9.45
N GLU A 35 -2.60 -13.84 -9.88
CA GLU A 35 -1.14 -13.97 -9.72
C GLU A 35 -0.71 -14.04 -8.25
N LEU A 36 -1.34 -13.25 -7.38
CA LEU A 36 -1.12 -13.34 -5.92
C LEU A 36 -1.52 -14.72 -5.37
N SER A 37 -2.62 -15.27 -5.87
CA SER A 37 -3.12 -16.58 -5.46
C SER A 37 -2.19 -17.69 -5.93
N ASP A 38 -1.66 -17.62 -7.14
CA ASP A 38 -0.74 -18.61 -7.68
C ASP A 38 0.56 -18.64 -6.88
N VAL A 39 1.15 -17.48 -6.56
CA VAL A 39 2.30 -17.40 -5.64
C VAL A 39 1.99 -18.07 -4.29
N LEU A 40 0.83 -17.77 -3.69
CA LEU A 40 0.43 -18.34 -2.40
C LEU A 40 0.27 -19.87 -2.49
N LEU A 41 -0.44 -20.36 -3.50
CA LEU A 41 -0.72 -21.79 -3.68
C LEU A 41 0.58 -22.57 -3.89
N TYR A 42 1.50 -22.05 -4.69
CA TYR A 42 2.82 -22.66 -4.85
C TYR A 42 3.61 -22.67 -3.54
N LEU A 43 3.58 -21.60 -2.74
CA LEU A 43 4.24 -21.57 -1.43
C LEU A 43 3.66 -22.59 -0.46
N VAL A 44 2.33 -22.70 -0.39
CA VAL A 44 1.65 -23.69 0.45
C VAL A 44 2.04 -25.10 0.00
N ARG A 45 1.97 -25.39 -1.30
CA ARG A 45 2.33 -26.71 -1.84
C ARG A 45 3.80 -27.05 -1.60
N LEU A 46 4.69 -26.08 -1.79
CA LEU A 46 6.12 -26.26 -1.53
C LEU A 46 6.37 -26.56 -0.04
N SER A 47 5.68 -25.86 0.86
CA SER A 47 5.82 -26.08 2.30
C SER A 47 5.40 -27.50 2.72
N ASP A 48 4.31 -28.01 2.15
CA ASP A 48 3.84 -29.38 2.35
C ASP A 48 4.89 -30.41 1.88
N ILE A 49 5.39 -30.26 0.65
CA ILE A 49 6.43 -31.13 0.09
C ILE A 49 7.73 -31.11 0.94
N CYS A 50 8.10 -29.94 1.46
CA CYS A 50 9.29 -29.78 2.30
C CYS A 50 9.07 -30.15 3.77
N GLY A 51 7.85 -30.51 4.19
CA GLY A 51 7.53 -30.80 5.59
C GLY A 51 7.66 -29.58 6.52
N VAL A 52 7.46 -28.37 5.98
CA VAL A 52 7.52 -27.11 6.72
C VAL A 52 6.12 -26.67 7.12
N ASP A 53 5.89 -26.51 8.42
CA ASP A 53 4.70 -25.83 8.93
C ASP A 53 4.81 -24.33 8.63
N LEU A 54 4.28 -23.92 7.48
CA LEU A 54 4.37 -22.54 6.99
C LEU A 54 3.70 -21.54 7.95
N GLY A 55 2.60 -21.93 8.60
CA GLY A 55 1.91 -21.10 9.58
C GLY A 55 2.77 -20.79 10.80
N LYS A 56 3.37 -21.82 11.41
CA LYS A 56 4.33 -21.63 12.53
C LYS A 56 5.56 -20.85 12.10
N ALA A 57 6.10 -21.11 10.89
CA ALA A 57 7.25 -20.40 10.37
C ALA A 57 6.96 -18.90 10.18
N ALA A 58 5.78 -18.55 9.65
CA ALA A 58 5.34 -17.17 9.49
C ALA A 58 5.18 -16.45 10.83
N LEU A 59 4.53 -17.07 11.82
CA LEU A 59 4.38 -16.49 13.17
C LEU A 59 5.73 -16.24 13.85
N ARG A 60 6.65 -17.21 13.78
CA ARG A 60 8.03 -17.03 14.27
C ARG A 60 8.72 -15.88 13.57
N LYS A 61 8.53 -15.73 12.26
CA LYS A 61 9.13 -14.64 11.48
C LYS A 61 8.58 -13.27 11.89
N VAL A 62 7.28 -13.15 12.17
CA VAL A 62 6.68 -11.91 12.70
C VAL A 62 7.31 -11.52 14.04
N GLN A 63 7.48 -12.47 14.96
CA GLN A 63 8.12 -12.23 16.26
C GLN A 63 9.57 -11.75 16.10
N LEU A 64 10.35 -12.40 15.23
CA LEU A 64 11.72 -11.98 14.93
C LEU A 64 11.77 -10.59 14.29
N ASN A 65 10.81 -10.25 13.42
CA ASN A 65 10.72 -8.92 12.83
C ASN A 65 10.41 -7.85 13.88
N ALA A 66 9.60 -8.15 14.91
CA ALA A 66 9.32 -7.20 16.00
C ALA A 66 10.57 -6.87 16.83
N VAL A 67 11.46 -7.85 17.03
CA VAL A 67 12.77 -7.63 17.67
C VAL A 67 13.70 -6.84 16.76
N LYS A 68 13.72 -7.16 15.45
CA LYS A 68 14.58 -6.50 14.47
C LYS A 68 14.16 -5.07 14.14
N TYR A 69 12.87 -4.78 14.15
CA TYR A 69 12.29 -3.47 13.84
C TYR A 69 11.38 -2.98 14.99
N PRO A 70 11.96 -2.53 16.12
CA PRO A 70 11.18 -2.00 17.24
C PRO A 70 10.38 -0.76 16.86
N ALA A 71 9.08 -0.73 17.19
CA ALA A 71 8.19 0.38 16.86
C ALA A 71 8.66 1.75 17.39
N LYS A 72 9.43 1.77 18.49
CA LYS A 72 10.00 3.01 19.05
C LYS A 72 11.02 3.67 18.13
N LEU A 73 11.68 2.91 17.26
CA LEU A 73 12.68 3.41 16.31
C LEU A 73 12.05 3.86 14.97
N CYS A 74 10.74 3.66 14.77
CA CYS A 74 10.05 3.96 13.50
C CYS A 74 9.18 5.24 13.55
N LYS A 75 9.18 5.99 14.66
CA LYS A 75 8.22 7.10 14.90
C LYS A 75 8.68 8.50 14.45
N GLU A 76 9.87 8.69 13.89
CA GLU A 76 10.35 10.05 13.56
C GLU A 76 9.74 10.68 12.30
N VAL A 77 8.91 9.97 11.53
CA VAL A 77 8.35 10.51 10.28
C VAL A 77 6.83 10.64 10.37
N VAL A 78 6.30 11.50 11.24
CA VAL A 78 5.13 12.37 10.98
C VAL A 78 5.09 13.47 12.06
N SER A 79 5.79 14.57 11.82
CA SER A 79 5.45 15.87 12.41
C SER A 79 5.64 16.95 11.35
N VAL A 80 4.87 16.87 10.26
CA VAL A 80 4.65 18.04 9.41
C VAL A 80 3.41 18.74 9.95
N SER A 81 3.66 19.80 10.71
CA SER A 81 2.66 20.75 11.18
C SER A 81 1.89 21.32 9.99
N SER A 82 0.60 20.99 9.89
CA SER A 82 -0.32 21.61 8.95
C SER A 82 -0.64 23.03 9.40
N ASN A 83 -0.10 24.05 8.72
CA ASN A 83 -0.70 25.38 8.70
C ASN A 83 -1.65 25.43 7.49
N PRO A 84 -2.96 25.67 7.67
CA PRO A 84 -3.82 26.02 6.54
C PRO A 84 -3.61 27.50 6.21
N GLU A 85 -3.11 27.77 4.99
CA GLU A 85 -3.29 29.06 4.33
C GLU A 85 -4.78 29.24 4.02
N GLU A 86 -5.41 30.28 4.59
CA GLU A 86 -6.71 30.78 4.14
C GLU A 86 -6.52 32.04 3.29
N ASN A 87 -6.79 31.90 2.00
CA ASN A 87 -7.42 32.90 1.12
C ASN A 87 -7.82 32.15 -0.17
N PRO A 88 -8.89 32.48 -0.94
CA PRO A 88 -9.27 33.87 -1.23
C PRO A 88 -10.78 34.15 -1.49
N SER A 89 -11.03 35.45 -1.66
CA SER A 89 -12.00 36.06 -2.60
C SER A 89 -13.41 36.44 -2.15
N SER A 90 -13.65 37.75 -2.32
CA SER A 90 -14.85 38.40 -2.87
C SER A 90 -16.21 38.09 -2.27
N ASN A 91 -16.84 39.13 -1.70
CA ASN A 91 -18.23 39.41 -2.06
C ASN A 91 -18.59 40.91 -1.95
N ASN A 92 -18.89 41.47 -3.12
CA ASN A 92 -19.92 42.46 -3.50
C ASN A 92 -20.24 43.68 -2.61
N GLY A 93 -19.97 44.85 -3.20
CA GLY A 93 -20.97 45.86 -3.59
C GLY A 93 -21.82 46.53 -2.52
N THR A 94 -21.75 47.87 -2.46
CA THR A 94 -22.88 48.82 -2.54
C THR A 94 -22.34 50.22 -2.23
N ALA A 95 -22.41 51.14 -3.20
CA ALA A 95 -22.33 52.57 -2.94
C ALA A 95 -23.63 53.03 -2.26
N PRO A 96 -23.58 54.03 -1.37
CA PRO A 96 -24.17 55.30 -1.79
C PRO A 96 -23.42 56.56 -1.31
N ASP A 97 -23.84 57.66 -1.92
CA ASP A 97 -23.44 59.07 -1.80
C ASP A 97 -23.35 59.62 -0.37
N ALA A 98 -22.46 60.62 -0.15
CA ALA A 98 -22.84 62.02 0.14
C ALA A 98 -21.69 62.86 0.76
N ASP A 99 -21.63 64.11 0.28
CA ASP A 99 -20.96 65.35 0.75
C ASP A 99 -19.43 65.51 0.71
#